data_AF-A0A177EPP0-F1
#
_entry.id   AF-A0A177EPP0-F1
#
_cell.length_a   1.000
_cell.length_b   1.000
_cell.length_c   1.000
_cell.angle_alpha   90.00
_cell.angle_beta   90.00
_cell.angle_gamma   90.00
#
_symmetry.space_group_name_H-M   'P 1'
#
loop_
_entity.id
_entity.type
_entity.pdbx_description
1 polymer ?
#
loop_
_entity_poly.entity_id
_entity_poly.type
_entity_poly.pdbx_seq_one_letter_code
_entity_poly.pdbx_strand_id
1 'polypeptide(L)'
;MKAKSSKQHNSDEPIMEKSTQWDALVSVPCVRRYIKSLSIWSFLNNYEINLSKKKYLVLGLEGVILCSSINPPKHRVDHIVQYKINNSMCSHFVVFRPMLENFLQMVSEWYTIILYTTKEKEFADGVADYLERRGPIFEKRLYRNDCDYAEGQLLLDLDKVSTDLSCVVVLDYRFGPHTNTLPIERFIGGMKDRNLLSSALILDSLRFCSDVRSILELAHL
;
A
#
# COMPACT_ATOMS: atom_id res chain seq x y z
N MET A 1 33.47 25.65 -36.16
CA MET A 1 34.15 24.35 -35.94
C MET A 1 34.76 24.40 -34.54
N LYS A 2 34.46 23.59 -33.53
CA LYS A 2 33.92 22.23 -33.43
C LYS A 2 33.03 22.12 -32.18
N ALA A 3 31.93 21.39 -32.30
CA ALA A 3 31.12 20.90 -31.20
C ALA A 3 31.89 19.86 -30.36
N LYS A 4 31.69 19.88 -29.04
CA LYS A 4 32.04 18.75 -28.15
C LYS A 4 30.74 18.11 -27.67
N SER A 5 30.50 16.93 -28.21
CA SER A 5 29.46 15.97 -27.81
C SER A 5 29.85 15.36 -26.46
N SER A 6 29.03 15.57 -25.43
CA SER A 6 29.07 14.82 -24.18
C SER A 6 28.12 13.63 -24.30
N LYS A 7 28.69 12.42 -24.41
CA LYS A 7 27.96 11.16 -24.29
C LYS A 7 27.49 11.01 -22.85
N GLN A 8 26.19 11.08 -22.61
CA GLN A 8 25.59 10.59 -21.37
C GLN A 8 25.48 9.06 -21.46
N HIS A 9 26.07 8.41 -20.47
CA HIS A 9 26.11 6.96 -20.32
C HIS A 9 24.76 6.53 -19.70
N ASN A 10 23.91 5.87 -20.49
CA ASN A 10 22.76 5.13 -19.97
C ASN A 10 23.31 3.92 -19.20
N SER A 11 23.23 3.95 -17.88
CA SER A 11 23.38 2.76 -17.04
C SER A 11 21.99 2.12 -16.88
N ASP A 12 21.53 1.47 -17.95
CA ASP A 12 20.45 0.48 -17.86
C ASP A 12 21.08 -0.83 -17.38
N GLU A 13 21.43 -0.90 -16.10
CA GLU A 13 21.72 -2.19 -15.46
C GLU A 13 20.37 -2.87 -15.15
N PRO A 14 20.10 -4.07 -15.69
CA PRO A 14 18.88 -4.78 -15.38
C PRO A 14 18.92 -5.19 -13.91
N ILE A 15 17.89 -4.79 -13.18
CA ILE A 15 17.60 -5.29 -11.83
C ILE A 15 17.49 -6.82 -11.95
N MET A 16 18.49 -7.56 -11.45
CA MET A 16 18.37 -9.01 -11.32
C MET A 16 17.24 -9.30 -10.34
N GLU A 17 16.08 -9.72 -10.86
CA GLU A 17 15.08 -10.41 -10.06
C GLU A 17 15.76 -11.59 -9.37
N LYS A 18 15.73 -11.60 -8.04
CA LYS A 18 16.26 -12.71 -7.25
C LYS A 18 15.41 -13.94 -7.55
N SER A 19 15.92 -14.84 -8.39
CA SER A 19 15.25 -16.11 -8.68
C SER A 19 14.97 -16.83 -7.37
N THR A 20 13.71 -17.15 -7.12
CA THR A 20 13.30 -17.93 -5.96
C THR A 20 13.84 -19.36 -6.07
N GLN A 21 13.92 -20.09 -4.95
CA GLN A 21 14.23 -21.52 -5.00
C GLN A 21 13.22 -22.31 -5.85
N TRP A 22 11.99 -21.80 -5.97
CA TRP A 22 10.98 -22.34 -6.87
C TRP A 22 11.38 -22.19 -8.33
N ASP A 23 11.81 -21.01 -8.76
CA ASP A 23 12.24 -20.75 -10.14
C ASP A 23 13.39 -21.69 -10.56
N ALA A 24 14.34 -21.93 -9.63
CA ALA A 24 15.42 -22.89 -9.84
C ALA A 24 14.89 -24.33 -9.99
N LEU A 25 13.91 -24.75 -9.17
CA LEU A 25 13.32 -26.09 -9.23
C LEU A 25 12.48 -26.31 -10.50
N VAL A 26 11.64 -25.36 -10.91
CA VAL A 26 10.83 -25.48 -12.14
C VAL A 26 11.62 -25.27 -13.42
N SER A 27 12.84 -24.72 -13.35
CA SER A 27 13.75 -24.63 -14.51
C SER A 27 14.26 -26.00 -14.98
N VAL A 28 14.29 -27.00 -14.10
CA VAL A 28 14.80 -28.35 -14.42
C VAL A 28 13.75 -29.12 -15.23
N PRO A 29 14.02 -29.56 -16.48
CA PRO A 29 13.00 -30.12 -17.37
C PRO A 29 12.25 -31.34 -16.84
N CYS A 30 12.94 -32.25 -16.15
CA CYS A 30 12.31 -33.44 -15.56
C CYS A 30 11.42 -33.10 -14.35
N VAL A 31 11.86 -32.16 -13.52
CA VAL A 31 11.10 -31.64 -12.37
C VAL A 31 9.86 -30.91 -12.87
N ARG A 32 10.01 -30.00 -13.85
CA ARG A 32 8.90 -29.30 -14.50
C ARG A 32 7.86 -30.26 -15.06
N ARG A 33 8.31 -31.35 -15.71
CA ARG A 33 7.42 -32.38 -16.27
C ARG A 33 6.68 -33.16 -15.19
N TYR A 34 7.35 -33.48 -14.08
CA TYR A 34 6.74 -34.15 -12.93
C TYR A 34 5.72 -33.25 -12.23
N ILE A 35 6.07 -32.00 -11.91
CA ILE A 35 5.15 -31.06 -11.26
C ILE A 35 3.93 -30.81 -12.16
N LYS A 36 4.13 -30.67 -13.49
CA LYS A 36 3.03 -30.57 -14.48
C LYS A 36 2.08 -31.77 -14.52
N SER A 37 2.54 -32.93 -14.07
CA SER A 37 1.72 -34.15 -14.02
C SER A 37 0.93 -34.32 -12.71
N LEU A 38 1.24 -33.52 -11.67
CA LEU A 38 0.50 -33.56 -10.41
C LEU A 38 -0.87 -32.91 -10.59
N SER A 39 -1.89 -33.44 -9.89
CA SER A 39 -3.23 -32.83 -9.82
C SER A 39 -3.22 -31.41 -9.25
N ILE A 40 -2.14 -31.05 -8.55
CA ILE A 40 -1.91 -29.74 -7.93
C ILE A 40 -1.23 -28.77 -8.92
N TRP A 41 -0.87 -29.18 -10.14
CA TRP A 41 -0.22 -28.28 -11.11
C TRP A 41 -1.01 -27.00 -11.36
N SER A 42 -2.33 -27.09 -11.53
CA SER A 42 -3.19 -25.91 -11.72
C SER A 42 -3.10 -24.96 -10.52
N PHE A 43 -3.08 -25.50 -9.31
CA PHE A 43 -2.92 -24.74 -8.07
C PHE A 43 -1.52 -24.11 -7.96
N LEU A 44 -0.44 -24.85 -8.24
CA LEU A 44 0.94 -24.34 -8.19
C LEU A 44 1.21 -23.29 -9.28
N ASN A 45 0.67 -23.51 -10.49
CA ASN A 45 0.80 -22.56 -11.58
C ASN A 45 0.02 -21.27 -11.28
N ASN A 46 -1.19 -21.37 -10.72
CA ASN A 46 -1.93 -20.19 -10.24
C ASN A 46 -1.21 -19.50 -9.07
N TYR A 47 -0.58 -20.25 -8.18
CA TYR A 47 0.23 -19.73 -7.08
C TYR A 47 1.43 -18.93 -7.61
N GLU A 48 2.18 -19.47 -8.58
CA GLU A 48 3.33 -18.81 -9.22
C GLU A 48 2.91 -17.55 -9.99
N ILE A 49 1.79 -17.61 -10.73
CA ILE A 49 1.22 -16.45 -11.43
C ILE A 49 0.83 -15.36 -10.42
N ASN A 50 0.12 -15.72 -9.34
CA ASN A 50 -0.28 -14.77 -8.31
C ASN A 50 0.92 -14.18 -7.55
N LEU A 51 2.00 -14.93 -7.41
CA LEU A 51 3.27 -14.46 -6.84
C LEU A 51 3.96 -13.40 -7.70
N SER A 52 3.82 -13.49 -9.02
CA SER A 52 4.47 -12.55 -9.95
C SER A 52 3.70 -11.24 -10.14
N LYS A 53 2.40 -11.19 -9.79
CA LYS A 53 1.57 -10.00 -9.98
C LYS A 53 1.32 -9.26 -8.66
N LYS A 54 1.82 -8.03 -8.55
CA LYS A 54 1.44 -7.16 -7.43
C LYS A 54 -0.06 -6.86 -7.45
N LYS A 55 -0.66 -6.92 -6.28
CA LYS A 55 -2.05 -6.50 -6.02
C LYS A 55 -2.09 -5.02 -5.63
N TYR A 56 -3.27 -4.43 -5.45
CA TYR A 56 -3.40 -3.06 -4.98
C TYR A 56 -3.68 -3.00 -3.49
N LEU A 57 -2.90 -2.21 -2.76
CA LEU A 57 -3.16 -1.86 -1.36
C LEU A 57 -3.57 -0.39 -1.30
N VAL A 58 -4.85 -0.14 -1.07
CA VAL A 58 -5.35 1.19 -0.74
C VAL A 58 -5.11 1.43 0.74
N LEU A 59 -4.19 2.35 1.04
CA LEU A 59 -3.73 2.63 2.39
C LEU A 59 -4.35 3.92 2.90
N GLY A 60 -5.22 3.81 3.92
CA GLY A 60 -5.75 4.99 4.60
C GLY A 60 -4.64 5.80 5.27
N LEU A 61 -4.80 7.12 5.30
CA LEU A 61 -3.83 8.05 5.90
C LEU A 61 -4.07 8.23 7.41
N GLU A 62 -5.02 9.09 7.75
CA GLU A 62 -5.27 9.49 9.13
C GLU A 62 -6.09 8.44 9.89
N GLY A 63 -5.67 8.12 11.12
CA GLY A 63 -6.23 7.03 11.91
C GLY A 63 -5.75 5.65 11.47
N VAL A 64 -4.93 5.54 10.43
CA VAL A 64 -4.41 4.27 9.92
C VAL A 64 -2.89 4.24 10.04
N ILE A 65 -2.17 5.11 9.31
CA ILE A 65 -0.70 5.18 9.37
C ILE A 65 -0.19 6.33 10.23
N LEU A 66 -1.04 7.29 10.58
CA LEU A 66 -0.70 8.41 11.46
C LEU A 66 -1.90 8.93 12.24
N CYS A 67 -1.64 9.72 13.26
CA CYS A 67 -2.62 10.66 13.82
C CYS A 67 -2.03 12.07 13.77
N SER A 68 -2.89 13.06 13.54
CA SER A 68 -2.48 14.47 13.54
C SER A 68 -3.31 15.34 14.48
N SER A 69 -2.74 16.48 14.87
CA SER A 69 -3.41 17.47 15.72
C SER A 69 -2.94 18.88 15.40
N ILE A 70 -3.81 19.88 15.62
CA ILE A 70 -3.49 21.30 15.41
C ILE A 70 -2.62 21.85 16.56
N ASN A 71 -2.78 21.29 17.76
CA ASN A 71 -1.99 21.66 18.92
C ASN A 71 -0.84 20.65 19.12
N PRO A 72 0.37 21.10 19.51
CA PRO A 72 1.48 20.19 19.70
C PRO A 72 1.16 19.15 20.80
N PRO A 73 1.23 17.84 20.49
CA PRO A 73 1.04 16.79 21.49
C PRO A 73 2.16 16.82 22.53
N LYS A 74 1.84 16.44 23.78
CA LYS A 74 2.76 16.57 24.93
C LYS A 74 4.02 15.71 24.86
N HIS A 75 3.99 14.61 24.10
CA HIS A 75 4.98 13.54 24.27
C HIS A 75 5.84 13.29 23.02
N ARG A 76 5.30 13.48 21.82
CA ARG A 76 6.02 13.16 20.58
C ARG A 76 5.42 13.87 19.39
N VAL A 77 6.28 14.39 18.52
CA VAL A 77 5.96 14.86 17.17
C VAL A 77 7.02 14.27 16.24
N ASP A 78 6.59 13.59 15.19
CA ASP A 78 7.49 13.03 14.19
C ASP A 78 7.72 13.98 13.02
N HIS A 79 6.66 14.70 12.64
CA HIS A 79 6.69 15.63 11.53
C HIS A 79 5.68 16.76 11.75
N ILE A 80 5.93 17.90 11.12
CA ILE A 80 5.00 19.03 11.10
C ILE A 80 4.69 19.34 9.65
N VAL A 81 3.41 19.19 9.28
CA VAL A 81 2.92 19.52 7.95
C VAL A 81 2.35 20.93 7.99
N GLN A 82 2.98 21.84 7.24
CA GLN A 82 2.52 23.21 7.10
C GLN A 82 2.01 23.44 5.69
N TYR A 83 0.80 23.97 5.58
CA TYR A 83 0.14 24.17 4.29
C TYR A 83 -0.85 25.33 4.36
N LYS A 84 -1.16 25.92 3.21
CA LYS A 84 -2.11 27.02 3.11
C LYS A 84 -3.46 26.52 2.63
N ILE A 85 -4.52 26.88 3.34
CA ILE A 85 -5.92 26.72 2.91
C ILE A 85 -6.57 28.09 2.93
N ASN A 86 -7.21 28.51 1.84
CA ASN A 86 -7.92 29.80 1.76
C ASN A 86 -7.08 30.99 2.26
N ASN A 87 -5.81 31.03 1.85
CA ASN A 87 -4.81 32.03 2.25
C ASN A 87 -4.46 32.07 3.75
N SER A 88 -4.94 31.11 4.54
CA SER A 88 -4.60 30.93 5.95
C SER A 88 -3.57 29.80 6.09
N MET A 89 -2.55 30.01 6.91
CA MET A 89 -1.55 28.98 7.19
C MET A 89 -2.07 28.02 8.26
N CYS A 90 -2.09 26.74 7.95
CA CYS A 90 -2.42 25.65 8.87
C CYS A 90 -1.15 24.86 9.20
N SER A 91 -1.07 24.34 10.42
CA SER A 91 0.02 23.45 10.85
C SER A 91 -0.56 22.26 11.58
N HIS A 92 -0.19 21.07 11.14
CA HIS A 92 -0.56 19.81 11.78
C HIS A 92 0.68 19.12 12.32
N PHE A 93 0.64 18.78 13.60
CA PHE A 93 1.63 17.94 14.27
C PHE A 93 1.27 16.49 14.02
N VAL A 94 2.16 15.75 13.36
CA VAL A 94 1.96 14.37 12.93
C VAL A 94 2.75 13.43 13.83
N VAL A 95 2.11 12.35 14.24
CA VAL A 95 2.74 11.18 14.86
C VAL A 95 2.49 9.99 13.96
N PHE A 96 3.56 9.35 13.50
CA PHE A 96 3.46 8.14 12.68
C PHE A 96 3.18 6.92 13.54
N ARG A 97 2.39 6.00 13.00
CA ARG A 97 2.11 4.73 13.66
C ARG A 97 3.41 3.93 13.78
N PRO A 98 3.68 3.28 14.93
CA PRO A 98 4.88 2.48 15.10
C PRO A 98 5.07 1.46 13.97
N MET A 99 6.33 1.28 13.55
CA MET A 99 6.73 0.37 12.46
C MET A 99 6.26 0.74 11.05
N LEU A 100 5.77 1.97 10.83
CA LEU A 100 5.31 2.41 9.50
C LEU A 100 6.34 2.22 8.38
N GLU A 101 7.60 2.64 8.57
CA GLU A 101 8.63 2.50 7.53
C GLU A 101 8.86 1.02 7.16
N ASN A 102 8.97 0.13 8.16
CA ASN A 102 9.14 -1.31 7.94
C ASN A 102 7.91 -1.93 7.25
N PHE A 103 6.71 -1.50 7.66
CA PHE A 103 5.46 -1.93 7.04
C PHE A 103 5.44 -1.55 5.56
N LEU A 104 5.70 -0.27 5.23
CA LEU A 104 5.70 0.21 3.85
C LEU A 104 6.74 -0.51 2.99
N GLN A 105 7.96 -0.68 3.50
CA GLN A 105 9.02 -1.42 2.81
C GLN A 105 8.55 -2.83 2.44
N MET A 106 8.03 -3.57 3.42
CA MET A 106 7.60 -4.95 3.23
C MET A 106 6.40 -5.07 2.28
N VAL A 107 5.33 -4.29 2.49
CA VAL A 107 4.13 -4.41 1.65
C VAL A 107 4.34 -3.87 0.24
N SER A 108 5.31 -2.96 0.03
CA SER A 108 5.65 -2.46 -1.30
C SER A 108 6.23 -3.53 -2.22
N GLU A 109 6.78 -4.62 -1.67
CA GLU A 109 7.24 -5.76 -2.44
C GLU A 109 6.07 -6.57 -3.01
N TRP A 110 4.92 -6.56 -2.36
CA TRP A 110 3.77 -7.40 -2.69
C TRP A 110 2.61 -6.63 -3.34
N TYR A 111 2.52 -5.34 -3.04
CA TYR A 111 1.41 -4.47 -3.44
C TYR A 111 1.91 -3.21 -4.13
N THR A 112 1.16 -2.78 -5.13
CA THR A 112 1.15 -1.41 -5.62
C THR A 112 0.33 -0.57 -4.65
N ILE A 113 0.99 0.37 -3.95
CA ILE A 113 0.38 1.11 -2.85
C ILE A 113 -0.31 2.37 -3.39
N ILE A 114 -1.57 2.54 -3.02
CA ILE A 114 -2.38 3.72 -3.33
C ILE A 114 -2.68 4.44 -2.01
N LEU A 115 -2.24 5.69 -1.88
CA LEU A 115 -2.56 6.48 -0.69
C LEU A 115 -4.01 6.97 -0.78
N TYR A 116 -4.77 6.85 0.30
CA TYR A 116 -6.16 7.30 0.37
C TYR A 116 -6.43 8.16 1.61
N THR A 117 -7.16 9.26 1.42
CA THR A 117 -7.64 10.08 2.54
C THR A 117 -8.87 10.90 2.20
N THR A 118 -9.68 11.19 3.22
CA THR A 118 -10.78 12.17 3.15
C THR A 118 -10.37 13.57 3.62
N LYS A 119 -9.07 13.76 3.90
CA LYS A 119 -8.46 15.06 4.23
C LYS A 119 -8.10 15.85 2.96
N GLU A 120 -7.74 17.10 3.19
CA GLU A 120 -7.27 18.04 2.17
C GLU A 120 -5.99 17.52 1.51
N LYS A 121 -5.89 17.74 0.19
CA LYS A 121 -4.79 17.26 -0.63
C LYS A 121 -3.45 17.80 -0.14
N GLU A 122 -3.40 19.06 0.26
CA GLU A 122 -2.19 19.75 0.70
C GLU A 122 -1.59 19.13 1.97
N PHE A 123 -2.44 18.71 2.92
CA PHE A 123 -1.99 17.98 4.10
C PHE A 123 -1.45 16.61 3.72
N ALA A 124 -2.21 15.88 2.89
CA ALA A 124 -1.87 14.54 2.46
C ALA A 124 -0.56 14.50 1.67
N ASP A 125 -0.34 15.48 0.78
CA ASP A 125 0.88 15.64 0.01
C ASP A 125 2.08 15.90 0.93
N GLY A 126 1.94 16.79 1.93
CA GLY A 126 3.02 17.04 2.88
C GLY A 126 3.45 15.79 3.66
N VAL A 127 2.51 14.91 4.01
CA VAL A 127 2.84 13.61 4.61
C VAL A 127 3.48 12.66 3.60
N ALA A 128 2.87 12.50 2.43
CA ALA A 128 3.33 11.56 1.42
C ALA A 128 4.75 11.91 0.95
N ASP A 129 5.01 13.18 0.70
CA ASP A 129 6.33 13.69 0.30
C ASP A 129 7.39 13.45 1.39
N TYR A 130 6.99 13.57 2.68
CA TYR A 130 7.88 13.19 3.77
C TYR A 130 8.19 11.69 3.75
N LEU A 131 7.20 10.82 3.53
CA LEU A 131 7.41 9.37 3.48
C LEU A 131 8.26 8.95 2.26
N GLU A 132 8.09 9.62 1.13
CA GLU A 132 8.82 9.33 -0.13
C GLU A 132 10.18 10.01 -0.24
N ARG A 133 10.65 10.68 0.82
CA ARG A 133 11.97 11.35 0.86
C ARG A 133 13.16 10.42 0.62
N ARG A 134 12.96 9.10 0.72
CA ARG A 134 13.97 8.06 0.46
C ARG A 134 13.73 7.29 -0.85
N GLY A 135 12.69 7.63 -1.60
CA GLY A 135 12.27 6.96 -2.82
C GLY A 135 10.74 6.89 -2.95
N PRO A 136 10.22 6.69 -4.16
CA PRO A 136 8.79 6.57 -4.40
C PRO A 136 8.22 5.31 -3.72
N ILE A 137 7.02 5.45 -3.15
CA ILE A 137 6.28 4.41 -2.42
C ILE A 137 4.85 4.31 -2.98
N PHE A 138 4.23 5.44 -3.31
CA PHE A 138 2.83 5.51 -3.71
C PHE A 138 2.71 5.66 -5.22
N GLU A 139 2.01 4.72 -5.86
CA GLU A 139 1.71 4.79 -7.30
C GLU A 139 0.71 5.89 -7.62
N LYS A 140 -0.28 6.06 -6.73
CA LYS A 140 -1.34 7.06 -6.85
C LYS A 140 -1.74 7.55 -5.47
N ARG A 141 -2.21 8.80 -5.41
CA ARG A 141 -2.75 9.44 -4.22
C ARG A 141 -4.20 9.86 -4.52
N LEU A 142 -5.13 9.41 -3.69
CA LEU A 142 -6.56 9.69 -3.77
C LEU A 142 -6.96 10.51 -2.54
N TYR A 143 -7.59 11.65 -2.78
CA TYR A 143 -7.92 12.63 -1.76
C TYR A 143 -9.43 12.80 -1.61
N ARG A 144 -9.83 13.76 -0.77
CA ARG A 144 -11.24 14.07 -0.52
C ARG A 144 -12.06 14.33 -1.80
N ASN A 145 -11.49 15.03 -2.77
CA ASN A 145 -12.19 15.37 -4.02
C ASN A 145 -12.31 14.19 -4.99
N ASP A 146 -11.57 13.11 -4.74
CA ASP A 146 -11.66 11.85 -5.48
C ASP A 146 -12.66 10.88 -4.84
N CYS A 147 -13.26 11.23 -3.70
CA CYS A 147 -14.29 10.45 -3.04
C CYS A 147 -15.68 10.85 -3.54
N ASP A 148 -16.58 9.88 -3.59
CA ASP A 148 -17.99 10.14 -3.85
C ASP A 148 -18.71 10.41 -2.52
N TYR A 149 -19.76 11.23 -2.56
CA TYR A 149 -20.54 11.55 -1.37
C TYR A 149 -21.89 10.82 -1.42
N ALA A 150 -22.10 9.88 -0.51
CA ALA A 150 -23.34 9.10 -0.41
C ALA A 150 -23.72 8.92 1.06
N GLU A 151 -25.00 9.04 1.37
CA GLU A 151 -25.56 8.82 2.73
C GLU A 151 -24.85 9.60 3.85
N GLY A 152 -24.39 10.82 3.54
CA GLY A 152 -23.70 11.67 4.51
C GLY A 152 -22.22 11.32 4.71
N GLN A 153 -21.70 10.31 4.02
CA GLN A 153 -20.33 9.81 4.12
C GLN A 153 -19.55 10.00 2.82
N LEU A 154 -18.23 10.17 2.96
CA LEU A 154 -17.31 10.12 1.82
C LEU A 154 -16.92 8.67 1.60
N LEU A 155 -17.23 8.14 0.43
CA LEU A 155 -16.93 6.79 0.01
C LEU A 155 -15.81 6.81 -1.03
N LEU A 156 -14.91 5.83 -0.92
CA LEU A 156 -13.89 5.61 -1.92
C LEU A 156 -14.46 4.76 -3.06
N ASP A 157 -14.45 5.32 -4.26
CA ASP A 157 -14.70 4.55 -5.48
C ASP A 157 -13.47 3.72 -5.86
N LEU A 158 -13.58 2.39 -5.72
CA LEU A 158 -12.50 1.45 -6.00
C LEU A 158 -12.24 1.25 -7.49
N ASP A 159 -13.17 1.63 -8.37
CA ASP A 159 -12.95 1.57 -9.82
C ASP A 159 -11.88 2.58 -10.25
N LYS A 160 -11.62 3.61 -9.43
CA LYS A 160 -10.48 4.55 -9.59
C LYS A 160 -9.12 3.89 -9.30
N VAL A 161 -9.10 2.69 -8.73
CA VAL A 161 -7.90 1.89 -8.43
C VAL A 161 -7.74 0.77 -9.44
N SER A 162 -8.76 -0.08 -9.60
CA SER A 162 -8.75 -1.22 -10.52
C SER A 162 -10.18 -1.66 -10.81
N THR A 163 -10.47 -2.03 -12.06
CA THR A 163 -11.75 -2.65 -12.44
C THR A 163 -11.87 -4.09 -11.93
N ASP A 164 -10.74 -4.75 -11.64
CA ASP A 164 -10.70 -6.07 -11.02
C ASP A 164 -10.52 -5.92 -9.50
N LEU A 165 -11.63 -5.98 -8.76
CA LEU A 165 -11.63 -5.87 -7.30
C LEU A 165 -11.11 -7.13 -6.59
N SER A 166 -10.92 -8.25 -7.30
CA SER A 166 -10.34 -9.46 -6.69
C SER A 166 -8.89 -9.26 -6.21
N CYS A 167 -8.25 -8.20 -6.69
CA CYS A 167 -6.88 -7.82 -6.38
C CYS A 167 -6.73 -6.51 -5.59
N VAL A 168 -7.81 -5.93 -5.05
CA VAL A 168 -7.79 -4.67 -4.30
C VAL A 168 -8.05 -4.92 -2.81
N VAL A 169 -7.15 -4.46 -1.94
CA VAL A 169 -7.34 -4.49 -0.48
C VAL A 169 -7.33 -3.06 0.05
N VAL A 170 -8.32 -2.70 0.85
CA VAL A 170 -8.40 -1.41 1.54
C VAL A 170 -8.03 -1.60 3.00
N LEU A 171 -6.98 -0.92 3.47
CA LEU A 171 -6.61 -0.88 4.88
C LEU A 171 -7.11 0.44 5.49
N ASP A 172 -8.24 0.40 6.20
CA ASP A 172 -8.83 1.56 6.85
C ASP A 172 -9.52 1.16 8.17
N TYR A 173 -9.66 2.11 9.10
CA TYR A 173 -10.42 1.93 10.34
C TYR A 173 -11.90 2.25 10.16
N ARG A 174 -12.24 2.96 9.09
CA ARG A 174 -13.61 3.25 8.71
C ARG A 174 -14.12 2.04 7.94
N PHE A 175 -15.07 1.34 8.55
CA PHE A 175 -15.82 0.28 7.89
C PHE A 175 -16.60 0.91 6.74
N GLY A 176 -16.07 0.83 5.53
CA GLY A 176 -16.84 1.10 4.32
C GLY A 176 -17.75 -0.09 4.00
N PRO A 177 -18.71 0.07 3.08
CA PRO A 177 -19.61 -1.00 2.66
C PRO A 177 -18.94 -2.13 1.84
N HIS A 178 -17.61 -2.13 1.73
CA HIS A 178 -16.87 -2.93 0.76
C HIS A 178 -16.25 -4.17 1.39
N THR A 179 -16.54 -5.34 0.79
CA THR A 179 -15.93 -6.64 1.10
C THR A 179 -14.42 -6.69 0.86
N ASN A 180 -13.85 -5.62 0.29
CA ASN A 180 -12.41 -5.43 0.07
C ASN A 180 -11.66 -4.80 1.25
N THR A 181 -12.33 -4.52 2.37
CA THR A 181 -11.71 -3.82 3.51
C THR A 181 -11.08 -4.79 4.50
N LEU A 182 -9.77 -4.67 4.72
CA LEU A 182 -9.10 -5.23 5.89
C LEU A 182 -9.22 -4.21 7.04
N PRO A 183 -10.05 -4.47 8.06
CA PRO A 183 -10.21 -3.51 9.15
C PRO A 183 -8.94 -3.41 9.98
N ILE A 184 -8.65 -2.19 10.45
CA ILE A 184 -7.58 -1.92 11.39
C ILE A 184 -8.07 -0.98 12.48
N GLU A 185 -7.63 -1.18 13.72
CA GLU A 185 -7.99 -0.27 14.81
C GLU A 185 -7.48 1.15 14.52
N ARG A 186 -8.32 2.15 14.82
CA ARG A 186 -7.98 3.56 14.66
C ARG A 186 -6.75 3.91 15.51
N PHE A 187 -5.70 4.40 14.86
CA PHE A 187 -4.50 4.88 15.53
C PHE A 187 -4.72 6.24 16.18
N ILE A 188 -4.36 6.33 17.46
CA ILE A 188 -4.51 7.53 18.31
C ILE A 188 -3.18 8.00 18.94
N GLY A 189 -2.03 7.54 18.42
CA GLY A 189 -0.71 7.97 18.90
C GLY A 189 -0.02 7.02 19.89
N GLY A 190 -0.58 5.84 20.15
CA GLY A 190 -0.05 4.87 21.11
C GLY A 190 1.25 4.19 20.63
N MET A 191 2.35 4.36 21.38
CA MET A 191 3.66 3.79 21.00
C MET A 191 3.79 2.26 21.13
N LYS A 192 2.87 1.64 21.86
CA LYS A 192 2.79 0.17 21.98
C LYS A 192 1.91 -0.47 20.91
N ASP A 193 1.32 0.33 20.02
CA ASP A 193 0.50 -0.18 18.91
C ASP A 193 1.31 -1.13 18.02
N ARG A 194 0.70 -2.26 17.66
CA ARG A 194 1.27 -3.32 16.81
C ARG A 194 0.37 -3.65 15.62
N ASN A 195 -0.67 -2.86 15.38
CA ASN A 195 -1.73 -3.21 14.45
C ASN A 195 -1.22 -3.25 12.99
N LEU A 196 -0.27 -2.39 12.59
CA LEU A 196 0.35 -2.50 11.25
C LEU A 196 1.08 -3.83 11.05
N LEU A 197 1.73 -4.36 12.10
CA LEU A 197 2.40 -5.65 12.02
C LEU A 197 1.38 -6.79 11.84
N SER A 198 0.28 -6.75 12.61
CA SER A 198 -0.82 -7.71 12.45
C SER A 198 -1.44 -7.64 11.05
N SER A 199 -1.70 -6.44 10.53
CA SER A 199 -2.24 -6.25 9.18
C SER A 199 -1.27 -6.74 8.11
N ALA A 200 0.04 -6.53 8.27
CA ALA A 200 1.04 -7.04 7.34
C ALA A 200 1.02 -8.57 7.20
N LEU A 201 0.83 -9.31 8.30
CA LEU A 201 0.74 -10.79 8.26
C LEU A 201 -0.46 -11.25 7.43
N ILE A 202 -1.59 -10.56 7.56
CA ILE A 202 -2.79 -10.85 6.77
C ILE A 202 -2.57 -10.46 5.31
N LEU A 203 -1.97 -9.29 5.04
CA LEU A 203 -1.65 -8.83 3.69
C LEU A 203 -0.68 -9.78 2.97
N ASP A 204 0.30 -10.35 3.67
CA ASP A 204 1.19 -11.37 3.10
C ASP A 204 0.38 -12.59 2.64
N SER A 205 -0.56 -13.06 3.47
CA SER A 205 -1.44 -14.19 3.11
C SER A 205 -2.34 -13.86 1.91
N LEU A 206 -2.94 -12.66 1.91
CA LEU A 206 -3.86 -12.21 0.85
C LEU A 206 -3.18 -12.10 -0.51
N ARG A 207 -1.86 -11.90 -0.57
CA ARG A 207 -1.14 -11.75 -1.83
C ARG A 207 -1.24 -13.01 -2.70
N PHE A 208 -1.43 -14.19 -2.09
CA PHE A 208 -1.50 -15.48 -2.77
C PHE A 208 -2.92 -15.86 -3.24
N CYS A 209 -3.95 -15.20 -2.69
CA CYS A 209 -5.34 -15.51 -3.02
C CYS A 209 -5.66 -15.19 -4.49
N SER A 210 -6.55 -15.93 -5.14
CA SER A 210 -7.09 -15.52 -6.44
C SER A 210 -8.04 -14.33 -6.29
N ASP A 211 -8.83 -14.31 -5.21
CA ASP A 211 -9.72 -13.22 -4.84
C ASP A 211 -9.53 -12.93 -3.35
N VAL A 212 -9.15 -11.70 -3.01
CA VAL A 212 -8.93 -11.28 -1.63
C VAL A 212 -10.22 -11.25 -0.81
N ARG A 213 -11.37 -11.02 -1.44
CA ARG A 213 -12.67 -10.90 -0.78
C ARG A 213 -13.09 -12.20 -0.12
N SER A 214 -12.75 -13.34 -0.73
CA SER A 214 -13.01 -14.67 -0.18
C SER A 214 -12.44 -14.89 1.23
N ILE A 215 -11.37 -14.18 1.58
CA ILE A 215 -10.76 -14.22 2.92
C ILE A 215 -11.26 -13.06 3.79
N LEU A 216 -11.36 -11.86 3.22
CA LEU A 216 -11.80 -10.67 3.96
C LEU A 216 -13.24 -10.79 4.47
N GLU A 217 -14.13 -11.43 3.71
CA GLU A 217 -15.50 -11.71 4.15
C GLU A 217 -15.56 -12.60 5.40
N LEU A 218 -14.59 -13.49 5.60
CA LEU A 218 -14.48 -14.31 6.82
C LEU A 218 -14.03 -13.49 8.03
N ALA A 219 -13.28 -12.40 7.81
CA ALA A 219 -12.82 -11.51 8.87
C ALA A 219 -13.93 -10.55 9.39
N HIS A 220 -15.09 -10.56 8.73
CA HIS A 220 -16.27 -9.78 9.11
C HIS A 220 -17.34 -10.60 9.86
N LEU A 221 -17.07 -11.88 10.17
CA LEU A 221 -17.88 -12.74 11.05
C LEU A 221 -17.43 -12.59 12.51
#